data_AF-A0AAV2ILI7-F1
#
_entry.id   AF-A0AAV2ILI7-F1
#
_cell.length_a   1.000
_cell.length_b   1.000
_cell.length_c   1.000
_cell.angle_alpha   90.00
_cell.angle_beta   90.00
_cell.angle_gamma   90.00
#
_symmetry.space_group_name_H-M   'P 1'
#
loop_
_entity.id
_entity.type
_entity.pdbx_description
1 polymer ?
#
loop_
_entity_poly.entity_id
_entity_poly.type
_entity_poly.pdbx_seq_one_letter_code
_entity_poly.pdbx_strand_id
1 'polypeptide(L)'
;MNGLILVIVAMATLCFRAGAFGSVLKFETNPTVIHQILTKQLQLRCSVSENILWPHNRQAMTSSTDYYYDWTTAIRSQPATTTTLVSAIPTQASPTELPNLQPYSLSDRADVFHVTSIIVSKVISGRKETVASVTPFDGAVAEGFYVGRVKVEGSGAPSTVSGEQAYLQLTWDSPVAEQAGLYTCELFALNQEKHSVYLSTSIRVDATEPNISDLVKYIIVHDNTIADLQRENRELRSEVMDLRVNLSMYTYYEMMSLKHQVELLTLNVSLHDLELNMILDGLAAHENTTAPNTTVALKTTPVAS
;
A
#
# COMPACT_ATOMS: atom_id res chain seq x y z
N MET A 1 5.26 -61.26 30.49
CA MET A 1 4.16 -60.27 30.38
C MET A 1 4.58 -58.83 30.73
N ASN A 2 5.88 -58.50 30.83
CA ASN A 2 6.32 -57.17 31.31
C ASN A 2 6.75 -56.19 30.20
N GLY A 3 6.80 -56.62 28.93
CA GLY A 3 7.23 -55.78 27.80
C GLY A 3 6.14 -54.92 27.17
N LEU A 4 4.86 -55.30 27.32
CA LEU A 4 3.74 -54.62 26.64
C LEU A 4 3.31 -53.33 27.37
N ILE A 5 3.49 -53.27 28.70
CA ILE A 5 3.09 -52.12 29.52
C ILE A 5 4.02 -50.92 29.29
N LEU A 6 5.31 -51.16 29.00
CA LEU A 6 6.29 -50.08 28.80
C LEU A 6 6.04 -49.28 27.49
N VAL A 7 5.49 -49.93 26.45
CA VAL A 7 5.19 -49.28 25.16
C VAL A 7 3.96 -48.38 25.26
N ILE A 8 2.98 -48.73 26.09
CA ILE A 8 1.77 -47.92 26.31
C ILE A 8 2.11 -46.65 27.08
N VAL A 9 3.02 -46.72 28.06
CA VAL A 9 3.45 -45.54 28.83
C VAL A 9 4.28 -44.57 27.97
N ALA A 10 5.13 -45.08 27.07
CA ALA A 10 5.93 -44.25 26.16
C ALA A 10 5.11 -43.61 25.02
N MET A 11 4.03 -44.25 24.53
CA MET A 11 3.09 -43.61 23.59
C MET A 11 2.15 -42.60 24.27
N ALA A 12 1.80 -42.81 25.55
CA ALA A 12 0.96 -41.87 26.29
C ALA A 12 1.69 -40.56 26.66
N THR A 13 3.03 -40.56 26.68
CA THR A 13 3.82 -39.34 26.98
C THR A 13 4.00 -38.42 25.77
N LEU A 14 3.58 -38.83 24.56
CA LEU A 14 4.01 -38.15 23.33
C LEU A 14 3.07 -37.08 22.75
N CYS A 15 1.82 -36.91 23.22
CA CYS A 15 0.87 -36.05 22.48
C CYS A 15 0.00 -35.07 23.27
N PHE A 16 0.19 -34.88 24.58
CA PHE A 16 -0.49 -33.80 25.32
C PHE A 16 0.48 -32.67 25.68
N ARG A 17 1.18 -32.12 24.69
CA ARG A 17 1.48 -30.68 24.77
C ARG A 17 0.16 -29.99 24.51
N ALA A 18 -0.59 -29.70 25.57
CA ALA A 18 -1.69 -28.75 25.52
C ALA A 18 -1.10 -27.47 24.92
N GLY A 19 -1.29 -27.29 23.60
CA GLY A 19 -0.87 -26.09 22.92
C GLY A 19 -1.57 -24.95 23.62
N ALA A 20 -0.82 -24.01 24.19
CA ALA A 20 -1.40 -22.81 24.74
C ALA A 20 -2.10 -22.09 23.58
N PHE A 21 -3.42 -22.25 23.50
CA PHE A 21 -4.29 -21.50 22.62
C PHE A 21 -4.27 -20.06 23.12
N GLY A 22 -3.92 -19.13 22.23
CA GLY A 22 -3.84 -17.73 22.55
C GLY A 22 -3.27 -16.95 21.39
N SER A 23 -3.78 -15.73 21.21
CA SER A 23 -3.17 -14.75 20.34
C SER A 23 -1.82 -14.33 20.91
N VAL A 24 -0.87 -14.03 20.03
CA VAL A 24 0.50 -13.62 20.37
C VAL A 24 0.69 -12.17 19.95
N LEU A 25 1.14 -11.32 20.88
CA LEU A 25 1.57 -9.97 20.58
C LEU A 25 3.02 -10.00 20.08
N LYS A 26 3.24 -9.63 18.82
CA LYS A 26 4.56 -9.51 18.21
C LYS A 26 4.93 -8.04 18.07
N PHE A 27 6.17 -7.72 18.39
CA PHE A 27 6.71 -6.38 18.16
C PHE A 27 8.08 -6.48 17.52
N GLU A 28 8.13 -6.09 16.25
CA GLU A 28 9.27 -6.28 15.37
C GLU A 28 9.84 -4.92 14.94
N THR A 29 11.12 -4.89 14.61
CA THR A 29 11.83 -3.70 14.12
C THR A 29 12.63 -4.04 12.88
N ASN A 30 12.69 -3.12 11.93
CA ASN A 30 13.53 -3.21 10.75
C ASN A 30 14.08 -1.83 10.37
N PRO A 31 15.39 -1.57 10.50
CA PRO A 31 16.41 -2.42 11.14
C PRO A 31 16.32 -2.40 12.69
N THR A 32 17.16 -3.18 13.37
CA THR A 32 17.35 -3.13 14.84
C THR A 32 18.34 -2.04 15.27
N VAL A 33 19.25 -1.65 14.37
CA VAL A 33 20.29 -0.64 14.62
C VAL A 33 20.15 0.47 13.58
N ILE A 34 20.07 1.71 14.07
CA ILE A 34 20.14 2.92 13.26
C ILE A 34 21.62 3.27 13.07
N HIS A 35 22.13 3.09 11.86
CA HIS A 35 23.34 3.77 11.42
C HIS A 35 22.97 5.17 10.96
N GLN A 36 23.40 6.20 11.69
CA GLN A 36 23.10 7.59 11.33
C GLN A 36 23.49 7.84 9.86
N ILE A 37 22.66 8.56 9.10
CA ILE A 37 22.84 8.89 7.67
C ILE A 37 22.69 7.70 6.71
N LEU A 38 23.14 6.50 7.08
CA LEU A 38 23.10 5.31 6.22
C LEU A 38 21.74 4.59 6.25
N THR A 39 21.01 4.71 7.37
CA THR A 39 19.70 4.08 7.53
C THR A 39 18.65 4.90 6.80
N LYS A 40 18.07 4.36 5.73
CA LYS A 40 17.04 5.05 4.94
C LYS A 40 15.67 5.07 5.62
N GLN A 41 15.35 4.00 6.34
CA GLN A 41 14.05 3.84 6.96
C GLN A 41 14.18 3.00 8.23
N LEU A 42 13.45 3.39 9.27
CA LEU A 42 13.21 2.57 10.46
C LEU A 42 11.71 2.27 10.52
N GLN A 43 11.39 0.98 10.61
CA GLN A 43 10.03 0.51 10.78
C GLN A 43 9.89 -0.25 12.10
N LEU A 44 8.88 0.12 12.90
CA LEU A 44 8.44 -0.64 14.05
C LEU A 44 7.04 -1.16 13.77
N ARG A 45 6.82 -2.46 13.92
CA ARG A 45 5.51 -3.08 13.68
C ARG A 45 5.08 -3.87 14.89
N CYS A 46 3.99 -3.43 15.51
CA CYS A 46 3.31 -4.19 16.55
C CYS A 46 2.06 -4.84 15.97
N SER A 47 1.95 -6.16 16.08
CA SER A 47 0.80 -6.89 15.58
C SER A 47 0.35 -7.97 16.56
N VAL A 48 -0.94 -8.25 16.55
CA VAL A 48 -1.53 -9.38 17.28
C VAL A 48 -2.03 -10.40 16.28
N SER A 49 -1.51 -11.62 16.38
CA SER A 49 -1.90 -12.72 15.50
C SER A 49 -2.48 -13.88 16.30
N GLU A 50 -3.54 -14.49 15.79
CA GLU A 50 -4.01 -15.78 16.27
C GLU A 50 -2.92 -16.82 16.05
N ASN A 51 -2.68 -17.67 17.04
CA ASN A 51 -1.79 -18.81 16.88
C ASN A 51 -2.52 -19.88 16.04
N ILE A 52 -2.48 -19.76 14.70
CA ILE A 52 -3.12 -20.70 13.75
C ILE A 52 -2.33 -22.03 13.66
N LEU A 53 -1.83 -22.55 14.77
CA LEU A 53 -1.24 -23.90 14.77
C LEU A 53 -2.30 -24.99 14.49
N TRP A 54 -3.58 -24.64 14.39
CA TRP A 54 -4.64 -25.52 13.93
C TRP A 54 -5.55 -24.78 12.95
N PRO A 55 -5.76 -25.28 11.72
CA PRO A 55 -6.77 -24.76 10.81
C PRO A 55 -8.14 -25.11 11.38
N HIS A 56 -8.61 -24.33 12.36
CA HIS A 56 -10.02 -24.33 12.68
C HIS A 56 -10.75 -23.71 11.50
N ASN A 57 -11.55 -24.53 10.84
CA ASN A 57 -12.50 -24.20 9.78
C ASN A 57 -13.57 -23.22 10.31
N ARG A 58 -13.17 -22.01 10.73
CA ARG A 58 -14.08 -20.87 10.82
C ARG A 58 -14.33 -20.48 9.38
N GLN A 59 -15.38 -21.06 8.80
CA GLN A 59 -15.97 -20.49 7.59
C GLN A 59 -16.24 -19.03 7.93
N ALA A 60 -15.47 -18.13 7.31
CA ALA A 60 -15.68 -16.71 7.41
C ALA A 60 -17.13 -16.46 7.00
N MET A 61 -17.98 -16.19 7.98
CA MET A 61 -19.32 -15.70 7.74
C MET A 61 -19.09 -14.27 7.26
N THR A 62 -18.82 -14.11 5.96
CA THR A 62 -18.73 -12.84 5.25
C THR A 62 -20.12 -12.23 5.22
N SER A 63 -20.61 -11.82 6.38
CA SER A 63 -21.64 -10.81 6.49
C SER A 63 -20.96 -9.47 6.21
N SER A 64 -20.77 -9.20 4.91
CA SER A 64 -20.50 -7.86 4.39
C SER A 64 -21.73 -7.02 4.65
N THR A 65 -21.93 -6.58 5.89
CA THR A 65 -22.86 -5.50 6.19
C THR A 65 -22.01 -4.25 6.30
N ASP A 66 -21.87 -3.53 5.19
CA ASP A 66 -21.31 -2.19 5.15
C ASP A 66 -22.19 -1.28 6.01
N TYR A 67 -21.86 -1.19 7.30
CA TYR A 67 -22.43 -0.19 8.18
C TYR A 67 -21.69 1.13 7.94
N TYR A 68 -22.16 1.86 6.93
CA TYR A 68 -21.82 3.25 6.69
C TYR A 68 -22.53 4.11 7.76
N TYR A 69 -21.81 4.43 8.85
CA TYR A 69 -22.25 5.46 9.79
C TYR A 69 -21.67 6.81 9.36
N ASP A 70 -22.49 7.63 8.70
CA ASP A 70 -22.22 9.06 8.52
C ASP A 70 -22.49 9.77 9.86
N TRP A 71 -21.43 10.24 10.52
CA TRP A 71 -21.52 11.10 11.69
C TRP A 71 -20.70 12.37 11.45
N THR A 72 -21.15 13.20 10.52
CA THR A 72 -20.83 14.62 10.63
C THR A 72 -21.58 15.22 11.82
N THR A 73 -20.87 16.02 12.63
CA THR A 73 -21.33 16.89 13.74
C THR A 73 -21.39 16.33 15.18
N ALA A 74 -20.32 16.55 15.95
CA ALA A 74 -20.35 17.23 17.26
C ALA A 74 -18.93 17.38 17.84
N ILE A 75 -18.20 18.42 17.41
CA ILE A 75 -16.99 18.86 18.13
C ILE A 75 -17.45 19.53 19.44
N ARG A 76 -17.45 18.77 20.54
CA ARG A 76 -17.59 19.33 21.88
C ARG A 76 -16.19 19.64 22.40
N SER A 77 -15.84 20.91 22.39
CA SER A 77 -14.68 21.46 23.07
C SER A 77 -14.69 21.06 24.55
N GLN A 78 -13.65 20.37 25.00
CA GLN A 78 -13.39 20.20 26.42
C GLN A 78 -12.79 21.51 26.99
N PRO A 79 -13.23 21.96 28.18
CA PRO A 79 -12.71 23.17 28.80
C PRO A 79 -11.29 22.93 29.33
N ALA A 80 -10.40 23.90 29.06
CA ALA A 80 -9.08 23.98 29.65
C ALA A 80 -9.18 24.07 31.18
N THR A 81 -8.74 23.04 31.89
CA THR A 81 -8.54 23.12 33.34
C THR A 81 -7.24 23.84 33.65
N THR A 82 -7.38 25.11 34.05
CA THR A 82 -6.33 25.92 34.66
C THR A 82 -5.88 25.28 35.97
N THR A 83 -4.65 24.79 36.03
CA THR A 83 -4.05 24.27 37.26
C THR A 83 -3.62 25.44 38.16
N THR A 84 -4.37 25.65 39.23
CA THR A 84 -4.03 26.60 40.30
C THR A 84 -2.92 26.04 41.17
N LEU A 85 -1.78 26.73 41.21
CA LEU A 85 -0.68 26.45 42.14
C LEU A 85 -1.11 26.85 43.57
N VAL A 86 -1.45 25.87 44.40
CA VAL A 86 -1.59 26.05 45.85
C VAL A 86 -0.33 25.50 46.51
N SER A 87 0.50 26.41 47.01
CA SER A 87 1.61 26.13 47.91
C SER A 87 1.07 25.87 49.31
N ALA A 88 1.22 24.65 49.81
CA ALA A 88 1.02 24.31 51.20
C ALA A 88 2.05 23.24 51.62
N ILE A 89 2.99 23.65 52.47
CA ILE A 89 3.84 22.77 53.28
C ILE A 89 2.97 22.27 54.43
N PRO A 90 2.86 20.95 54.65
CA PRO A 90 3.29 20.45 55.97
C PRO A 90 3.84 19.01 55.99
N THR A 91 4.85 18.86 56.86
CA THR A 91 5.04 17.77 57.82
C THR A 91 5.34 16.36 57.30
N GLN A 92 6.61 16.03 57.50
CA GLN A 92 7.28 14.74 57.53
C GLN A 92 6.42 13.62 58.18
N ALA A 93 5.78 12.82 57.34
CA ALA A 93 5.11 11.58 57.71
C ALA A 93 5.95 10.37 57.28
N SER A 94 5.95 9.36 58.14
CA SER A 94 6.63 8.08 58.08
C SER A 94 6.57 7.40 56.69
N PRO A 95 7.61 6.64 56.28
CA PRO A 95 7.59 5.87 55.05
C PRO A 95 6.57 4.73 55.16
N THR A 96 5.34 5.01 54.74
CA THR A 96 4.35 3.99 54.42
C THR A 96 4.87 3.24 53.20
N GLU A 97 5.34 2.00 53.41
CA GLU A 97 5.63 1.04 52.35
C GLU A 97 4.48 1.05 51.35
N LEU A 98 4.76 1.54 50.13
CA LEU A 98 3.84 1.37 49.02
C LEU A 98 3.56 -0.13 48.91
N PRO A 99 2.29 -0.55 48.76
CA PRO A 99 1.96 -1.92 48.48
C PRO A 99 2.79 -2.34 47.27
N ASN A 100 3.62 -3.36 47.48
CA ASN A 100 4.42 -4.03 46.47
C ASN A 100 3.45 -4.60 45.43
N LEU A 101 3.05 -3.74 44.48
CA LEU A 101 2.32 -4.12 43.28
C LEU A 101 3.25 -5.05 42.53
N GLN A 102 3.10 -6.35 42.79
CA GLN A 102 3.79 -7.37 42.05
C GLN A 102 3.57 -7.05 40.56
N PRO A 103 4.65 -6.88 39.78
CA PRO A 103 4.52 -6.57 38.37
C PRO A 103 3.67 -7.66 37.76
N TYR A 104 2.46 -7.30 37.30
CA TYR A 104 1.58 -8.17 36.54
C TYR A 104 2.46 -8.87 35.51
N SER A 105 2.54 -10.19 35.57
CA SER A 105 3.42 -10.96 34.70
C SER A 105 3.10 -10.56 33.27
N LEU A 106 4.03 -9.85 32.60
CA LEU A 106 3.89 -9.47 31.21
C LEU A 106 3.75 -10.78 30.42
N SER A 107 2.52 -11.11 30.06
CA SER A 107 2.25 -12.19 29.13
C SER A 107 2.24 -11.55 27.75
N ASP A 108 3.00 -12.13 26.83
CA ASP A 108 2.94 -11.86 25.39
C ASP A 108 1.81 -12.66 24.72
N ARG A 109 1.09 -13.47 25.50
CA ARG A 109 0.02 -14.37 25.05
C ARG A 109 -1.24 -14.27 25.90
N ALA A 110 -2.39 -14.24 25.24
CA ALA A 110 -3.70 -14.41 25.85
C ALA A 110 -4.75 -14.73 24.79
N ASP A 111 -5.94 -15.20 25.20
CA ASP A 111 -7.09 -15.27 24.31
C ASP A 111 -7.60 -13.85 24.00
N VAL A 112 -7.32 -13.37 22.78
CA VAL A 112 -7.74 -12.06 22.30
C VAL A 112 -8.86 -12.28 21.30
N PHE A 113 -10.05 -11.73 21.61
CA PHE A 113 -11.22 -11.81 20.77
C PHE A 113 -11.58 -10.46 20.13
N HIS A 114 -11.45 -9.36 20.87
CA HIS A 114 -11.72 -8.01 20.37
C HIS A 114 -10.63 -7.05 20.84
N VAL A 115 -9.89 -6.48 19.91
CA VAL A 115 -8.87 -5.47 20.21
C VAL A 115 -9.57 -4.14 20.47
N THR A 116 -9.27 -3.50 21.60
CA THR A 116 -9.81 -2.17 21.94
C THR A 116 -8.83 -1.07 21.60
N SER A 117 -7.52 -1.30 21.78
CA SER A 117 -6.48 -0.36 21.34
C SER A 117 -5.09 -1.01 21.26
N ILE A 118 -4.27 -0.48 20.36
CA ILE A 118 -2.81 -0.73 20.34
C ILE A 118 -2.12 0.62 20.57
N ILE A 119 -1.17 0.65 21.49
CA ILE A 119 -0.41 1.84 21.83
C ILE A 119 1.07 1.50 21.75
N VAL A 120 1.84 2.29 20.99
CA VAL A 120 3.30 2.22 21.00
C VAL A 120 3.83 3.44 21.72
N SER A 121 4.71 3.20 22.69
CA SER A 121 5.33 4.22 23.52
C SER A 121 6.85 4.06 23.52
N LYS A 122 7.54 5.16 23.82
CA LYS A 122 9.00 5.22 23.93
C LYS A 122 9.40 5.73 25.30
N VAL A 123 10.46 5.17 25.88
CA VAL A 123 11.06 5.72 27.10
C VAL A 123 12.08 6.80 26.73
N ILE A 124 11.82 8.05 27.13
CA ILE A 124 12.70 9.20 26.99
C ILE A 124 13.00 9.75 28.39
N SER A 125 14.27 9.81 28.76
CA SER A 125 14.71 10.34 30.06
C SER A 125 13.99 9.70 31.26
N GLY A 126 13.72 8.40 31.18
CA GLY A 126 13.02 7.63 32.22
C GLY A 126 11.49 7.82 32.26
N ARG A 127 10.92 8.62 31.35
CA ARG A 127 9.47 8.79 31.21
C ARG A 127 8.98 8.09 29.96
N LYS A 128 7.78 7.52 30.04
CA LYS A 128 7.12 6.85 28.92
C LYS A 128 6.26 7.87 28.17
N GLU A 129 6.54 8.07 26.89
CA GLU A 129 5.80 8.96 26.00
C GLU A 129 5.11 8.15 24.91
N THR A 130 3.83 8.43 24.66
CA THR A 130 3.10 7.79 23.56
C THR A 130 3.60 8.31 22.23
N VAL A 131 3.94 7.38 21.34
CA VAL A 131 4.41 7.67 19.98
C VAL A 131 3.23 7.67 19.01
N ALA A 132 2.39 6.65 19.13
CA ALA A 132 1.24 6.45 18.27
C ALA A 132 0.24 5.48 18.91
N SER A 133 -1.00 5.55 18.45
CA SER A 133 -2.06 4.64 18.84
C SER A 133 -3.01 4.34 17.68
N VAL A 134 -3.78 3.26 17.83
CA VAL A 134 -4.89 2.92 16.93
C VAL A 134 -6.01 2.28 17.76
N THR A 135 -7.26 2.55 17.37
CA THR A 135 -8.46 1.92 17.94
C THR A 135 -9.30 1.32 16.81
N PRO A 136 -10.35 0.53 17.12
CA PRO A 136 -11.30 0.10 16.09
C PRO A 136 -12.14 1.23 15.48
N PHE A 137 -12.23 2.37 16.18
CA PHE A 137 -13.10 3.48 15.79
C PHE A 137 -12.33 4.59 15.08
N ASP A 138 -11.06 4.77 15.44
CA ASP A 138 -10.18 5.79 14.90
C ASP A 138 -9.00 5.13 14.19
N GLY A 139 -8.67 5.65 13.00
CA GLY A 139 -7.48 5.24 12.26
C GLY A 139 -6.20 5.47 13.07
N ALA A 140 -5.12 4.82 12.67
CA ALA A 140 -3.85 4.94 13.39
C ALA A 140 -3.30 6.38 13.33
N VAL A 141 -2.91 6.93 14.49
CA VAL A 141 -2.46 8.32 14.62
C VAL A 141 -1.10 8.40 15.33
N ALA A 142 -0.27 9.36 14.92
CA ALA A 142 0.88 9.78 15.72
C ALA A 142 0.43 10.72 16.84
N GLU A 143 1.09 10.67 18.00
CA GLU A 143 0.75 11.49 19.17
C GLU A 143 1.87 12.44 19.58
N GLY A 144 1.50 13.53 20.26
CA GLY A 144 2.44 14.46 20.88
C GLY A 144 3.50 15.03 19.93
N PHE A 145 4.78 14.86 20.29
CA PHE A 145 5.91 15.35 19.51
C PHE A 145 6.10 14.63 18.17
N TYR A 146 5.48 13.46 17.99
CA TYR A 146 5.66 12.61 16.82
C TYR A 146 4.73 12.97 15.65
N VAL A 147 3.73 13.83 15.87
CA VAL A 147 2.82 14.30 14.82
C VAL A 147 3.60 14.93 13.67
N GLY A 148 3.43 14.37 12.47
CA GLY A 148 4.12 14.82 11.25
C GLY A 148 5.60 14.40 11.15
N ARG A 149 6.15 13.69 12.14
CA ARG A 149 7.55 13.20 12.14
C ARG A 149 7.67 11.69 11.91
N VAL A 150 6.57 10.96 12.11
CA VAL A 150 6.47 9.52 11.87
C VAL A 150 5.24 9.26 11.02
N LYS A 151 5.39 8.38 10.02
CA LYS A 151 4.26 7.84 9.28
C LYS A 151 3.66 6.70 10.09
N VAL A 152 2.36 6.75 10.34
CA VAL A 152 1.65 5.76 11.14
C VAL A 152 0.59 5.10 10.26
N GLU A 153 0.61 3.78 10.24
CA GLU A 153 -0.37 2.94 9.56
C GLU A 153 -0.84 1.88 10.54
N GLY A 154 -2.11 1.50 10.50
CA GLY A 154 -2.61 0.50 11.44
C GLY A 154 -4.10 0.30 11.32
N SER A 155 -4.56 -0.78 11.94
CA SER A 155 -5.97 -1.15 12.03
C SER A 155 -6.22 -1.81 13.38
N GLY A 156 -7.23 -1.32 14.10
CA GLY A 156 -7.80 -2.01 15.28
C GLY A 156 -8.75 -3.14 14.91
N ALA A 157 -9.04 -3.33 13.62
CA ALA A 157 -9.87 -4.41 13.08
C ALA A 157 -9.02 -5.48 12.37
N PRO A 158 -9.56 -6.70 12.14
CA PRO A 158 -8.86 -7.77 11.43
C PRO A 158 -8.25 -7.32 10.11
N SER A 159 -6.97 -7.63 9.91
CA SER A 159 -6.25 -7.24 8.70
C SER A 159 -6.58 -8.18 7.53
N THR A 160 -6.14 -7.82 6.33
CA THR A 160 -6.16 -8.71 5.16
C THR A 160 -5.13 -9.85 5.26
N VAL A 161 -4.16 -9.75 6.18
CA VAL A 161 -3.18 -10.79 6.45
C VAL A 161 -3.83 -11.88 7.29
N SER A 162 -3.85 -13.10 6.75
CA SER A 162 -4.47 -14.25 7.40
C SER A 162 -3.91 -14.46 8.81
N GLY A 163 -4.80 -14.43 9.81
CA GLY A 163 -4.46 -14.61 11.22
C GLY A 163 -4.07 -13.36 11.99
N GLU A 164 -3.85 -12.22 11.34
CA GLU A 164 -3.54 -10.96 12.03
C GLU A 164 -4.84 -10.22 12.39
N GLN A 165 -5.11 -10.11 13.69
CA GLN A 165 -6.34 -9.51 14.22
C GLN A 165 -6.28 -7.98 14.27
N ALA A 166 -5.10 -7.40 14.47
CA ALA A 166 -4.87 -5.95 14.47
C ALA A 166 -3.36 -5.66 14.37
N TYR A 167 -3.01 -4.45 13.91
CA TYR A 167 -1.61 -4.00 13.86
C TYR A 167 -1.47 -2.48 13.96
N LEU A 168 -0.30 -2.03 14.39
CA LEU A 168 0.17 -0.66 14.38
C LEU A 168 1.61 -0.63 13.88
N GLN A 169 1.86 0.13 12.82
CA GLN A 169 3.13 0.26 12.13
C GLN A 169 3.59 1.72 12.13
N LEU A 170 4.83 1.93 12.55
CA LEU A 170 5.49 3.23 12.60
C LEU A 170 6.64 3.22 11.62
N THR A 171 6.74 4.26 10.79
CA THR A 171 7.79 4.39 9.78
C THR A 171 8.43 5.77 9.87
N TRP A 172 9.73 5.79 10.15
CA TRP A 172 10.56 6.99 10.06
C TRP A 172 11.41 6.93 8.80
N ASP A 173 11.32 7.97 7.99
CA ASP A 173 12.22 8.15 6.85
C ASP A 173 13.48 8.90 7.31
N SER A 174 14.65 8.35 7.00
CA SER A 174 15.97 8.87 7.43
C SER A 174 16.08 9.05 8.96
N PRO A 175 15.89 7.97 9.75
CA PRO A 175 15.97 8.04 11.21
C PRO A 175 17.35 8.53 11.70
N VAL A 176 17.35 9.30 12.79
CA VAL A 176 18.54 9.75 13.51
C VAL A 176 18.65 9.06 14.88
N ALA A 177 19.74 9.31 15.61
CA ALA A 177 19.97 8.66 16.91
C ALA A 177 18.90 9.00 17.96
N GLU A 178 18.21 10.14 17.83
CA GLU A 178 17.10 10.51 18.72
C GLU A 178 15.91 9.54 18.63
N GLN A 179 15.77 8.80 17.51
CA GLN A 179 14.76 7.74 17.39
C GLN A 179 15.22 6.41 18.00
N ALA A 180 16.50 6.20 18.34
CA ALA A 180 16.89 5.02 19.12
C ALA A 180 16.34 5.06 20.55
N GLY A 181 16.11 3.89 21.15
CA GLY A 181 15.61 3.77 22.52
C GLY A 181 14.82 2.50 22.79
N LEU A 182 14.22 2.42 23.98
CA LEU A 182 13.32 1.34 24.36
C LEU A 182 11.89 1.70 23.99
N TYR A 183 11.32 0.93 23.09
CA TYR A 183 9.91 1.03 22.70
C TYR A 183 9.12 -0.06 23.39
N THR A 184 7.87 0.23 23.74
CA THR A 184 6.92 -0.73 24.30
C THR A 184 5.64 -0.65 23.52
N CYS A 185 5.18 -1.80 23.02
CA CYS A 185 3.86 -1.96 22.48
C CYS A 185 2.94 -2.55 23.54
N GLU A 186 1.78 -1.94 23.69
CA GLU A 186 0.72 -2.36 24.61
C GLU A 186 -0.55 -2.61 23.83
N LEU A 187 -1.15 -3.76 24.08
CA LEU A 187 -2.44 -4.17 23.53
C LEU A 187 -3.45 -4.21 24.66
N PHE A 188 -4.56 -3.51 24.45
CA PHE A 188 -5.76 -3.65 25.27
C PHE A 188 -6.81 -4.38 24.44
N ALA A 189 -7.42 -5.40 25.03
CA ALA A 189 -8.38 -6.24 24.35
C ALA A 189 -9.41 -6.84 25.30
N LEU A 190 -10.40 -7.52 24.73
CA LEU A 190 -11.36 -8.37 25.41
C LEU A 190 -11.22 -9.81 24.93
N ASN A 191 -11.33 -10.77 25.83
CA ASN A 191 -11.41 -12.19 25.49
C ASN A 191 -12.85 -12.61 25.11
N GLN A 192 -13.09 -13.91 24.90
CA GLN A 192 -14.41 -14.44 24.53
C GLN A 192 -15.47 -14.17 25.61
N GLU A 193 -15.10 -14.21 26.89
CA GLU A 193 -15.97 -13.92 28.04
C GLU A 193 -16.16 -12.41 28.30
N LYS A 194 -15.65 -11.53 27.43
CA LYS A 194 -15.69 -10.06 27.59
C LYS A 194 -14.89 -9.53 28.78
N HIS A 195 -13.95 -10.31 29.31
CA HIS A 195 -12.99 -9.83 30.29
C HIS A 195 -11.85 -9.08 29.61
N SER A 196 -11.34 -8.05 30.30
CA SER A 196 -10.19 -7.28 29.81
C SER A 196 -8.92 -8.11 29.82
N VAL A 197 -8.15 -7.97 28.76
CA VAL A 197 -6.85 -8.59 28.53
C VAL A 197 -5.86 -7.49 28.20
N TYR A 198 -4.68 -7.57 28.81
CA TYR A 198 -3.57 -6.67 28.56
C TYR A 198 -2.33 -7.48 28.17
N LEU A 199 -1.78 -7.20 27.00
CA LEU A 199 -0.51 -7.77 26.54
C LEU A 199 0.48 -6.63 26.35
N SER A 200 1.75 -6.90 26.63
CA SER A 200 2.80 -5.91 26.49
C SER A 200 4.12 -6.57 26.08
N THR A 201 4.83 -5.92 25.18
CA THR A 201 6.14 -6.37 24.70
C THR A 201 7.00 -5.16 24.38
N SER A 202 8.31 -5.29 24.53
CA SER A 202 9.25 -4.19 24.34
C SER A 202 10.37 -4.59 23.38
N ILE A 203 10.84 -3.62 22.60
CA ILE A 203 11.98 -3.76 21.72
C ILE A 203 12.94 -2.59 21.91
N ARG A 204 14.24 -2.88 21.84
CA ARG A 204 15.29 -1.86 21.88
C ARG A 204 15.77 -1.62 20.45
N VAL A 205 15.75 -0.35 20.05
CA VAL A 205 16.40 0.12 18.82
C VAL A 205 17.67 0.83 19.23
N ASP A 206 18.81 0.38 18.72
CA ASP A 206 20.10 0.98 19.02
C ASP A 206 20.48 2.01 17.95
N ALA A 207 21.39 2.94 18.28
CA ALA A 207 22.00 3.84 17.31
C ALA A 207 23.51 3.71 17.37
N THR A 208 24.13 3.68 16.19
CA THR A 208 25.59 3.67 16.05
C THR A 208 26.01 4.73 15.03
N GLU A 209 27.13 5.38 15.31
CA GLU A 209 27.76 6.27 14.33
C GLU A 209 28.43 5.41 13.25
N PRO A 210 28.19 5.70 11.96
CA PRO A 210 28.82 4.95 10.89
C PRO A 210 30.33 5.22 10.90
N ASN A 211 31.13 4.17 10.70
CA ASN A 211 32.56 4.36 10.46
C ASN A 211 32.83 4.66 8.97
N ILE A 212 34.04 5.13 8.65
CA ILE A 212 34.43 5.45 7.26
C ILE A 212 34.31 4.23 6.34
N SER A 213 34.60 3.02 6.82
CA SER A 213 34.45 1.80 6.03
C SER A 213 32.98 1.53 5.68
N ASP A 214 32.04 1.78 6.58
CA ASP A 214 30.61 1.63 6.34
C ASP A 214 30.12 2.64 5.29
N LEU A 215 30.61 3.87 5.38
CA LEU A 215 30.32 4.90 4.38
C LEU A 215 30.87 4.52 3.00
N VAL A 216 32.12 4.04 2.92
CA VAL A 216 32.72 3.57 1.66
C VAL A 216 31.94 2.40 1.08
N LYS A 217 31.55 1.41 1.91
CA LYS A 217 30.71 0.29 1.48
C LYS A 217 29.36 0.77 0.94
N TYR A 218 28.72 1.72 1.64
CA TYR A 218 27.46 2.29 1.21
C TYR A 218 27.59 3.00 -0.15
N ILE A 219 28.65 3.79 -0.34
CA ILE A 219 28.96 4.47 -1.61
C ILE A 219 29.15 3.43 -2.73
N ILE A 220 29.95 2.38 -2.51
CA ILE A 220 30.18 1.34 -3.52
C ILE A 220 28.87 0.64 -3.93
N VAL A 221 28.03 0.29 -2.96
CA VAL A 221 26.71 -0.33 -3.25
C VAL A 221 25.83 0.62 -4.05
N HIS A 222 25.85 1.91 -3.70
CA HIS A 222 25.09 2.93 -4.41
C HIS A 222 25.60 3.18 -5.83
N ASP A 223 26.92 3.26 -6.03
CA ASP A 223 27.54 3.43 -7.35
C ASP A 223 27.22 2.25 -8.27
N ASN A 224 27.26 1.02 -7.74
CA ASN A 224 26.86 -0.18 -8.48
C ASN A 224 25.37 -0.10 -8.88
N THR A 225 24.50 0.28 -7.94
CA THR A 225 23.06 0.44 -8.22
C THR A 225 22.81 1.50 -9.28
N ILE A 226 23.53 2.63 -9.24
CA ILE A 226 23.43 3.69 -10.25
C ILE A 226 23.91 3.17 -11.61
N ALA A 227 25.02 2.44 -11.65
CA ALA A 227 25.56 1.87 -12.88
C ALA A 227 24.58 0.86 -13.52
N ASP A 228 23.93 0.03 -12.70
CA ASP A 228 22.93 -0.94 -13.15
C ASP A 228 21.67 -0.24 -13.67
N LEU A 229 21.11 0.72 -12.93
CA LEU A 229 19.95 1.51 -13.39
C LEU A 229 20.24 2.30 -14.67
N GLN A 230 21.47 2.78 -14.85
CA GLN A 230 21.89 3.42 -16.09
C GLN A 230 22.00 2.42 -17.26
N ARG A 231 22.41 1.17 -16.99
CA ARG A 231 22.45 0.10 -17.99
C ARG A 231 21.03 -0.23 -18.46
N GLU A 232 20.11 -0.48 -17.53
CA GLU A 232 18.70 -0.76 -17.82
C GLU A 232 18.05 0.39 -18.61
N ASN A 233 18.30 1.64 -18.22
CA ASN A 233 17.80 2.80 -18.97
C ASN A 233 18.35 2.89 -20.40
N ARG A 234 19.60 2.46 -20.64
CA ARG A 234 20.15 2.41 -22.00
C ARG A 234 19.50 1.31 -22.82
N GLU A 235 19.30 0.14 -22.23
CA GLU A 235 18.63 -1.00 -22.86
C GLU A 235 17.19 -0.64 -23.26
N LEU A 236 16.39 -0.12 -22.32
CA LEU A 236 15.02 0.33 -22.58
C LEU A 236 14.96 1.42 -23.66
N ARG A 237 15.91 2.36 -23.68
CA ARG A 237 15.99 3.38 -24.74
C ARG A 237 16.30 2.79 -26.10
N SER A 238 17.17 1.77 -26.16
CA SER A 238 17.46 1.06 -27.40
C SER A 238 16.22 0.35 -27.92
N GLU A 239 15.50 -0.36 -27.05
CA GLU A 239 14.26 -1.06 -27.43
C GLU A 239 13.18 -0.09 -27.93
N VAL A 240 13.00 1.04 -27.25
CA VAL A 240 12.07 2.10 -27.70
C VAL A 240 12.48 2.66 -29.07
N MET A 241 13.78 2.78 -29.34
CA MET A 241 14.28 3.24 -30.63
C MET A 241 14.01 2.19 -31.73
N ASP A 242 14.28 0.92 -31.46
CA ASP A 242 14.04 -0.18 -32.40
C ASP A 242 12.55 -0.31 -32.74
N LEU A 243 11.68 -0.23 -31.73
CA LEU A 243 10.22 -0.24 -31.92
C LEU A 243 9.75 0.97 -32.76
N ARG A 244 10.33 2.16 -32.54
CA ARG A 244 10.01 3.34 -33.34
C ARG A 244 10.44 3.19 -34.80
N VAL A 245 11.62 2.62 -35.05
CA VAL A 245 12.09 2.35 -36.42
C VAL A 245 11.18 1.33 -37.10
N ASN A 246 10.86 0.22 -36.42
CA ASN A 246 9.95 -0.80 -36.95
C ASN A 246 8.57 -0.23 -37.27
N LEU A 247 8.00 0.61 -36.39
CA LEU A 247 6.72 1.26 -36.64
C LEU A 247 6.79 2.24 -37.82
N SER A 248 7.88 3.00 -37.94
CA SER A 248 8.09 3.92 -39.06
C SER A 248 8.20 3.17 -40.39
N MET A 249 8.86 2.01 -40.36
CA MET A 249 8.97 1.12 -41.52
C MET A 249 7.59 0.57 -41.92
N TYR A 250 6.80 0.10 -40.96
CA TYR A 250 5.44 -0.39 -41.21
C TYR A 250 4.53 0.70 -41.81
N THR A 251 4.52 1.90 -41.22
CA THR A 251 3.73 3.02 -41.73
C THR A 251 4.19 3.47 -43.13
N TYR A 252 5.49 3.44 -43.40
CA TYR A 252 6.02 3.68 -44.75
C TYR A 252 5.52 2.65 -45.77
N TYR A 253 5.53 1.36 -45.43
CA TYR A 253 5.02 0.31 -46.32
C TYR A 253 3.52 0.43 -46.59
N GLU A 254 2.72 0.71 -45.56
CA GLU A 254 1.28 0.96 -45.74
C GLU A 254 1.03 2.15 -46.66
N MET A 255 1.75 3.26 -46.45
CA MET A 255 1.63 4.45 -47.30
C MET A 255 2.04 4.16 -48.74
N MET A 256 3.10 3.38 -48.95
CA MET A 256 3.56 3.01 -50.30
C MET A 256 2.56 2.10 -51.02
N SER A 257 1.98 1.11 -50.31
CA SER A 257 0.93 0.23 -50.83
C SER A 257 -0.33 1.03 -51.20
N LEU A 258 -0.77 1.93 -50.31
CA LEU A 258 -1.95 2.75 -50.55
C LEU A 258 -1.73 3.70 -51.74
N LYS A 259 -0.56 4.33 -51.84
CA LYS A 259 -0.18 5.16 -52.99
C LYS A 259 -0.27 4.38 -54.31
N HIS A 260 0.28 3.17 -54.33
CA HIS A 260 0.23 2.33 -55.52
C HIS A 260 -1.21 1.98 -55.91
N GLN A 261 -2.09 1.66 -54.95
CA GLN A 261 -3.52 1.42 -55.22
C GLN A 261 -4.21 2.66 -55.78
N VAL A 262 -3.91 3.85 -55.25
CA VAL A 262 -4.45 5.12 -55.76
C VAL A 262 -3.99 5.39 -57.19
N GLU A 263 -2.72 5.12 -57.51
CA GLU A 263 -2.18 5.25 -58.88
C GLU A 263 -2.90 4.30 -59.85
N LEU A 264 -3.11 3.04 -59.47
CA LEU A 264 -3.86 2.06 -60.28
C LEU A 264 -5.31 2.51 -60.51
N LEU A 265 -6.01 2.98 -59.47
CA LEU A 265 -7.37 3.49 -59.60
C LEU A 265 -7.42 4.72 -60.50
N THR A 266 -6.45 5.62 -60.38
CA THR A 266 -6.34 6.83 -61.21
C THR A 266 -6.17 6.47 -62.69
N LEU A 267 -5.33 5.48 -63.00
CA LEU A 267 -5.18 4.95 -64.36
C LEU A 267 -6.49 4.35 -64.89
N ASN A 268 -7.21 3.59 -64.06
CA ASN A 268 -8.47 2.97 -64.46
C ASN A 268 -9.58 4.00 -64.75
N VAL A 269 -9.67 5.07 -63.93
CA VAL A 269 -10.60 6.19 -64.19
C VAL A 269 -10.24 6.90 -65.50
N SER A 270 -8.95 7.18 -65.72
CA SER A 270 -8.50 7.83 -66.96
C SER A 270 -8.83 7.01 -68.21
N LEU A 271 -8.78 5.68 -68.10
CA LEU A 271 -9.16 4.77 -69.18
C LEU A 271 -10.66 4.85 -69.47
N HIS A 272 -11.52 4.81 -68.44
CA HIS A 272 -12.97 4.94 -68.62
C HIS A 272 -13.39 6.31 -69.16
N ASP A 273 -12.72 7.39 -68.78
CA ASP A 273 -12.96 8.72 -69.35
C ASP A 273 -12.67 8.73 -70.86
N LEU A 274 -11.61 8.04 -71.31
CA LEU A 274 -11.28 7.91 -72.73
C LEU A 274 -12.36 7.11 -73.49
N GLU A 275 -12.83 6.00 -72.92
CA GLU A 275 -13.92 5.19 -73.49
C GLU A 275 -15.22 6.00 -73.60
N LEU A 276 -15.58 6.75 -72.55
CA LEU A 276 -16.76 7.62 -72.55
C LEU A 276 -16.67 8.71 -73.62
N ASN A 277 -15.51 9.36 -73.75
CA ASN A 277 -15.29 10.37 -74.78
C ASN A 277 -15.42 9.78 -76.20
N MET A 278 -14.89 8.58 -76.44
CA MET A 278 -15.08 7.88 -77.72
C MET A 278 -16.56 7.58 -78.03
N ILE A 279 -17.35 7.18 -77.01
CA ILE A 279 -18.79 6.94 -77.18
C ILE A 279 -19.52 8.25 -77.49
N LEU A 280 -19.20 9.34 -76.77
CA LEU A 280 -19.78 10.66 -77.00
C LEU A 280 -19.49 11.18 -78.41
N ASP A 281 -18.25 11.08 -78.87
CA ASP A 281 -17.85 11.47 -80.23
C ASP A 281 -18.60 10.63 -81.29
N GLY A 282 -18.80 9.33 -81.04
CA GLY A 282 -19.60 8.45 -81.89
C GLY A 282 -21.07 8.84 -81.97
N LEU A 283 -21.69 9.20 -80.84
CA LEU A 283 -23.08 9.68 -80.80
C LEU A 283 -23.23 11.04 -81.51
N ALA A 284 -22.29 11.97 -81.31
CA ALA A 284 -22.29 13.26 -82.00
C ALA A 284 -22.15 13.11 -83.52
N ALA A 285 -21.34 12.15 -83.98
CA ALA A 285 -21.24 11.83 -85.41
C ALA A 285 -22.56 11.27 -85.98
N HIS A 286 -23.29 10.46 -85.21
CA HIS A 286 -24.57 9.87 -85.63
C HIS A 286 -25.72 10.90 -85.70
N GLU A 287 -25.75 11.87 -84.79
CA GLU A 287 -26.75 12.94 -84.76
C GLU A 287 -26.67 13.83 -86.01
N ASN A 288 -25.46 14.10 -86.52
CA ASN A 288 -25.24 14.88 -87.74
C ASN A 288 -25.74 14.20 -89.04
N THR A 289 -26.04 12.90 -89.00
CA THR A 289 -26.61 12.15 -90.14
C THR A 289 -28.14 12.04 -90.10
N THR A 290 -28.79 12.45 -89.01
CA THR A 290 -30.23 12.17 -88.78
C THR A 290 -31.02 13.42 -88.35
N ALA A 291 -30.78 14.56 -88.97
CA ALA A 291 -31.65 15.74 -88.80
C ALA A 291 -32.62 15.90 -89.99
N PRO A 292 -33.91 15.53 -89.85
CA PRO A 292 -34.96 16.08 -90.70
C PRO A 292 -35.24 17.53 -90.29
N ASN A 293 -35.07 18.43 -91.25
CA ASN A 293 -35.48 19.84 -91.23
C ASN A 293 -36.86 20.02 -90.56
N THR A 294 -36.89 20.44 -89.30
CA THR A 294 -38.13 20.91 -88.67
C THR A 294 -37.83 22.18 -87.87
N THR A 295 -37.91 23.30 -88.56
CA THR A 295 -37.93 24.65 -88.00
C THR A 295 -39.13 24.83 -87.08
N VAL A 296 -38.89 24.90 -85.76
CA VAL A 296 -39.85 25.47 -84.80
C VAL A 296 -39.18 26.65 -84.12
N ALA A 297 -39.65 27.84 -84.47
CA ALA A 297 -39.26 29.10 -83.85
C ALA A 297 -39.84 29.16 -82.44
N LEU A 298 -38.98 29.19 -81.41
CA LEU A 298 -39.40 29.55 -80.06
C LEU A 298 -38.82 30.90 -79.65
N LYS A 299 -39.76 31.72 -79.21
CA LYS A 299 -39.69 33.15 -78.91
C LYS A 299 -38.96 33.38 -77.59
N THR A 300 -37.98 34.29 -77.63
CA THR A 300 -37.26 34.84 -76.49
C THR A 300 -38.19 35.55 -75.51
N THR A 301 -38.05 35.26 -74.22
CA THR A 301 -38.45 36.15 -73.12
C THR A 301 -37.29 36.29 -72.15
N PRO A 302 -36.88 37.51 -71.80
CA PRO A 302 -35.87 37.76 -70.77
C PRO A 302 -36.54 37.76 -69.39
N VAL A 303 -35.89 37.15 -68.40
CA VAL A 303 -36.24 37.37 -66.98
C VAL A 303 -35.00 37.87 -66.28
N ALA A 304 -35.19 39.02 -65.66
CA ALA A 304 -34.22 39.78 -64.88
C ALA A 304 -34.09 39.23 -63.45
N SER A 305 -33.00 39.68 -62.81
CA SER A 305 -32.63 39.66 -61.38
C SER A 305 -31.60 38.61 -61.00
#